data_AF-X1I0F3-F1
#
_entry.id   AF-X1I0F3-F1
#
_cell.length_a   1.000
_cell.length_b   1.000
_cell.length_c   1.000
_cell.angle_alpha   90.00
_cell.angle_beta   90.00
_cell.angle_gamma   90.00
#
_symmetry.space_group_name_H-M   'P 1'
#
loop_
_entity.id
_entity.type
_entity.pdbx_description
1 polymer ?
#
loop_
_entity_poly.entity_id
_entity_poly.type
_entity_poly.pdbx_seq_one_letter_code
_entity_poly.pdbx_strand_id
1 'polypeptide(L)'
;QQLEHLPIQPNIERTEKMLFSKMLAHYVENGFKIRYDATNFYNLLSDNFTELDEYWFLDSQIKDYNEWKSGLSLDQMKEVLGGQQVLFVSDEKSAITWVYNFLHTPRDYSEIYTAYQQVATITEDVVPEPRELLDNNFILENGKYRRPVSREEKEEINKNRERELERAFNKLLRQTKEQKGKIRNVRQEALVHGFTKCYQEGRYQDILTVANKLHAKTLESSGDIMDFVDIARIKTAGEKEVENYK
;
A
#
# COMPACT_ATOMS: atom_id res chain seq x y z
N GLN A 1 -5.11 -11.37 -16.49
CA GLN A 1 -6.53 -11.22 -16.09
C GLN A 1 -6.83 -9.87 -15.45
N GLN A 2 -6.30 -9.51 -14.27
CA GLN A 2 -6.70 -8.24 -13.62
C GLN A 2 -6.44 -6.98 -14.46
N LEU A 3 -5.27 -6.86 -15.10
CA LEU A 3 -4.93 -5.72 -15.96
C LEU A 3 -5.75 -5.64 -17.26
N GLU A 4 -6.36 -6.75 -17.70
CA GLU A 4 -7.14 -6.82 -18.95
C GLU A 4 -8.47 -6.08 -18.81
N HIS A 5 -9.04 -6.07 -17.61
CA HIS A 5 -10.33 -5.45 -17.33
C HIS A 5 -10.22 -3.96 -16.97
N LEU A 6 -9.01 -3.44 -16.80
CA LEU A 6 -8.78 -2.04 -16.45
C LEU A 6 -8.81 -1.16 -17.72
N PRO A 7 -9.44 0.04 -17.66
CA PRO A 7 -9.52 0.95 -18.81
C PRO A 7 -8.13 1.41 -19.22
N ILE A 8 -7.72 1.33 -20.50
CA ILE A 8 -6.35 1.63 -21.03
C ILE A 8 -5.98 3.13 -20.95
N GLN A 9 -5.91 3.65 -19.73
CA GLN A 9 -5.57 5.03 -19.36
C GLN A 9 -5.03 5.05 -17.91
N PRO A 10 -4.52 6.19 -17.41
CA PRO A 10 -4.14 6.39 -16.03
C PRO A 10 -5.28 6.02 -15.08
N ASN A 11 -5.01 5.10 -14.17
CA ASN A 11 -5.99 4.61 -13.21
C ASN A 11 -5.24 4.15 -11.96
N ILE A 12 -5.66 4.61 -10.78
CA ILE A 12 -5.06 4.23 -9.50
C ILE A 12 -4.97 2.71 -9.33
N GLU A 13 -5.92 1.95 -9.88
CA GLU A 13 -5.93 0.50 -9.83
C GLU A 13 -4.79 -0.18 -10.61
N ARG A 14 -4.11 0.55 -11.50
CA ARG A 14 -2.90 0.10 -12.21
C ARG A 14 -1.60 0.42 -11.51
N THR A 15 -1.64 1.11 -10.37
CA THR A 15 -0.43 1.36 -9.57
C THR A 15 0.02 0.06 -8.90
N GLU A 16 1.34 -0.11 -8.71
CA GLU A 16 1.91 -1.32 -8.10
C GLU A 16 1.27 -1.64 -6.74
N LYS A 17 0.99 -0.62 -5.92
CA LYS A 17 0.41 -0.75 -4.57
C LYS A 17 -1.03 -1.26 -4.63
N MET A 18 -1.83 -0.75 -5.56
CA MET A 18 -3.22 -1.20 -5.72
C MET A 18 -3.28 -2.61 -6.32
N LEU A 19 -2.38 -2.94 -7.25
CA LEU A 19 -2.26 -4.29 -7.78
C LEU A 19 -1.86 -5.29 -6.69
N PHE A 20 -0.95 -4.90 -5.80
CA PHE A 20 -0.54 -5.74 -4.66
C PHE A 20 -1.70 -5.94 -3.67
N SER A 21 -2.38 -4.86 -3.27
CA SER A 21 -3.56 -4.91 -2.39
C SER A 21 -4.66 -5.82 -2.96
N LYS A 22 -4.96 -5.68 -4.25
CA LYS A 22 -5.92 -6.55 -4.95
C LYS A 22 -5.48 -8.01 -5.03
N MET A 23 -4.19 -8.27 -5.21
CA MET A 23 -3.63 -9.62 -5.15
C MET A 23 -3.81 -10.22 -3.76
N LEU A 24 -3.50 -9.47 -2.70
CA LEU A 24 -3.71 -9.91 -1.32
C LEU A 24 -5.17 -10.27 -1.07
N ALA A 25 -6.10 -9.35 -1.36
CA ALA A 25 -7.54 -9.58 -1.19
C ALA A 25 -7.98 -10.88 -1.89
N HIS A 26 -7.65 -11.04 -3.18
CA HIS A 26 -8.00 -12.24 -3.93
C HIS A 26 -7.45 -13.53 -3.30
N TYR A 27 -6.20 -13.53 -2.82
CA TYR A 27 -5.60 -14.71 -2.20
C TYR A 27 -6.19 -15.03 -0.84
N VAL A 28 -6.46 -14.01 -0.03
CA VAL A 28 -7.01 -14.12 1.32
C VAL A 28 -8.46 -14.59 1.27
N GLU A 29 -9.31 -13.97 0.46
CA GLU A 29 -10.72 -14.32 0.28
C GLU A 29 -10.90 -15.78 -0.17
N ASN A 30 -10.03 -16.25 -1.07
CA ASN A 30 -10.08 -17.63 -1.57
C ASN A 30 -9.30 -18.62 -0.70
N GLY A 31 -8.69 -18.17 0.40
CA GLY A 31 -7.92 -19.00 1.32
C GLY A 31 -6.65 -19.61 0.69
N PHE A 32 -6.13 -19.01 -0.38
CA PHE A 32 -4.91 -19.42 -1.05
C PHE A 32 -3.67 -19.04 -0.24
N LYS A 33 -2.56 -19.75 -0.46
CA LYS A 33 -1.27 -19.40 0.16
C LYS A 33 -0.64 -18.22 -0.57
N ILE A 34 -0.37 -17.15 0.16
CA ILE A 34 0.42 -16.02 -0.36
C ILE A 34 1.89 -16.44 -0.38
N ARG A 35 2.56 -16.27 -1.52
CA ARG A 35 4.00 -16.59 -1.68
C ARG A 35 4.89 -15.36 -1.86
N TYR A 36 4.28 -14.22 -2.13
CA TYR A 36 4.98 -12.98 -2.46
C TYR A 36 4.73 -11.96 -1.34
N ASP A 37 5.78 -11.28 -0.93
CA ASP A 37 5.68 -9.99 -0.24
C ASP A 37 5.66 -8.84 -1.27
N ALA A 38 5.53 -7.60 -0.81
CA ALA A 38 5.46 -6.45 -1.70
C ALA A 38 6.70 -6.35 -2.60
N THR A 39 7.90 -6.57 -2.06
CA THR A 39 9.16 -6.49 -2.81
C THR A 39 9.19 -7.50 -3.95
N ASN A 40 8.91 -8.77 -3.66
CA ASN A 40 8.91 -9.82 -4.68
C ASN A 40 7.80 -9.60 -5.72
N PHE A 41 6.66 -9.07 -5.30
CA PHE A 41 5.56 -8.73 -6.21
C PHE A 41 5.93 -7.60 -7.16
N TYR A 42 6.57 -6.52 -6.69
CA TYR A 42 6.99 -5.41 -7.54
C TYR A 42 8.08 -5.81 -8.53
N ASN A 43 9.03 -6.67 -8.10
CA ASN A 43 10.01 -7.24 -9.02
C ASN A 43 9.33 -8.09 -10.10
N LEU A 44 8.37 -8.93 -9.71
CA LEU A 44 7.57 -9.70 -10.66
C LEU A 44 6.79 -8.79 -11.62
N LEU A 45 6.23 -7.68 -11.14
CA LEU A 45 5.59 -6.71 -12.02
C LEU A 45 6.57 -6.16 -13.05
N SER A 46 7.74 -5.71 -12.60
CA SER A 46 8.80 -5.17 -13.46
C SER A 46 9.34 -6.17 -14.48
N ASP A 47 9.37 -7.46 -14.13
CA ASP A 47 9.91 -8.50 -15.01
C ASP A 47 8.89 -8.99 -16.05
N ASN A 48 7.59 -8.75 -15.86
CA ASN A 48 6.52 -9.35 -16.69
C ASN A 48 5.59 -8.33 -17.36
N PHE A 49 5.61 -7.06 -16.94
CA PHE A 49 4.73 -6.02 -17.45
C PHE A 49 5.51 -4.74 -17.73
N THR A 50 4.90 -3.83 -18.49
CA THR A 50 5.52 -2.55 -18.84
C THR A 50 4.94 -1.42 -18.00
N GLU A 51 5.81 -0.65 -17.36
CA GLU A 51 5.45 0.57 -16.63
C GLU A 51 5.42 1.77 -17.59
N LEU A 52 4.28 2.46 -17.69
CA LEU A 52 4.13 3.71 -18.44
C LEU A 52 3.45 4.76 -17.54
N ASP A 53 4.12 5.90 -17.36
CA ASP A 53 3.65 6.99 -16.49
C ASP A 53 3.21 6.50 -15.09
N GLU A 54 3.96 5.55 -14.51
CA GLU A 54 3.73 4.92 -13.19
C GLU A 54 2.51 3.98 -13.10
N TYR A 55 1.96 3.59 -14.25
CA TYR A 55 0.89 2.59 -14.34
C TYR A 55 1.40 1.36 -15.08
N TRP A 56 0.95 0.18 -14.63
CA TRP A 56 1.37 -1.10 -15.22
C TRP A 56 0.40 -1.56 -16.30
N PHE A 57 0.97 -1.95 -17.46
CA PHE A 57 0.22 -2.38 -18.63
C PHE A 57 0.73 -3.72 -19.17
N LEU A 58 -0.16 -4.42 -19.86
CA LEU A 58 0.21 -5.54 -20.72
C LEU A 58 0.90 -5.03 -21.98
N ASP A 59 1.80 -5.82 -22.55
CA ASP A 59 2.49 -5.46 -23.80
C ASP A 59 1.52 -5.18 -24.94
N SER A 60 0.40 -5.90 -24.99
CA SER A 60 -0.67 -5.68 -25.97
C SER A 60 -1.39 -4.33 -25.81
N GLN A 61 -1.37 -3.73 -24.62
CA GLN A 61 -2.04 -2.47 -24.29
C GLN A 61 -1.15 -1.24 -24.57
N ILE A 62 0.16 -1.42 -24.78
CA ILE A 62 1.12 -0.31 -24.93
C ILE A 62 0.76 0.59 -26.11
N LYS A 63 0.40 -0.02 -27.25
CA LYS A 63 0.07 0.73 -28.46
C LYS A 63 -1.17 1.61 -28.24
N ASP A 64 -2.22 1.02 -27.71
CA ASP A 64 -3.50 1.71 -27.45
C ASP A 64 -3.33 2.84 -26.41
N TYR A 65 -2.50 2.61 -25.38
CA TYR A 65 -2.17 3.65 -24.40
C TYR A 65 -1.44 4.83 -25.03
N ASN A 66 -0.45 4.58 -25.89
CA ASN A 66 0.29 5.64 -26.56
C ASN A 66 -0.58 6.41 -27.57
N GLU A 67 -1.48 5.72 -28.29
CA GLU A 67 -2.46 6.35 -29.17
C GLU A 67 -3.40 7.27 -28.38
N TRP A 68 -3.95 6.78 -27.26
CA TRP A 68 -4.76 7.59 -26.34
C TRP A 68 -3.99 8.81 -25.83
N LYS A 69 -2.74 8.62 -25.37
CA LYS A 69 -1.90 9.69 -24.83
C LYS A 69 -1.58 10.75 -25.88
N SER A 70 -1.35 10.35 -27.13
CA SER A 70 -1.07 11.26 -28.24
C SER A 70 -2.26 12.16 -28.62
N GLY A 71 -3.48 11.72 -28.32
CA GLY A 71 -4.71 12.48 -28.56
C GLY A 71 -4.97 13.59 -27.54
N LEU A 72 -4.16 13.69 -26.47
CA LEU A 72 -4.33 14.69 -25.41
C LEU A 72 -3.53 15.96 -25.70
N SER A 73 -4.08 17.11 -25.32
CA SER A 73 -3.31 18.36 -25.27
C SER A 73 -2.32 18.36 -24.10
N LEU A 74 -1.34 19.27 -24.12
CA LEU A 74 -0.38 19.46 -23.02
C LEU A 74 -1.07 19.75 -21.68
N ASP A 75 -2.15 20.52 -21.70
CA ASP A 75 -2.91 20.87 -20.48
C ASP A 75 -3.69 19.66 -19.96
N GLN A 76 -4.32 18.88 -20.86
CA GLN A 76 -5.02 17.65 -20.49
C GLN A 76 -4.03 16.59 -19.96
N MET A 77 -2.84 16.47 -20.55
CA MET A 77 -1.80 15.58 -20.02
C MET A 77 -1.39 15.98 -18.61
N LYS A 78 -1.22 17.27 -18.32
CA LYS A 78 -0.90 17.75 -16.96
C LYS A 78 -2.03 17.50 -15.97
N GLU A 79 -3.28 17.61 -16.39
CA GLU A 79 -4.44 17.32 -15.55
C GLU A 79 -4.54 15.82 -15.21
N VAL A 80 -4.44 14.96 -16.24
CA VAL A 80 -4.61 13.51 -16.11
C VAL A 80 -3.39 12.84 -15.47
N LEU A 81 -2.16 13.22 -15.85
CA LEU A 81 -0.92 12.63 -15.34
C LEU A 81 -0.34 13.36 -14.14
N GLY A 82 -0.68 14.64 -13.94
CA GLY A 82 -0.25 15.44 -12.78
C GLY A 82 -0.96 15.07 -11.49
N GLY A 83 -1.88 14.11 -11.53
CA GLY A 83 -2.40 13.47 -10.32
C GLY A 83 -3.35 14.36 -9.51
N GLN A 84 -4.07 15.27 -10.16
CA GLN A 84 -5.16 16.06 -9.54
C GLN A 84 -6.31 15.20 -8.99
N GLN A 85 -6.23 13.87 -9.05
CA GLN A 85 -7.26 12.97 -8.54
C GLN A 85 -7.24 12.78 -7.02
N VAL A 86 -6.08 12.95 -6.35
CA VAL A 86 -6.02 12.86 -4.89
C VAL A 86 -6.25 14.24 -4.29
N LEU A 87 -7.52 14.64 -4.19
CA LEU A 87 -7.92 15.90 -3.58
C LEU A 87 -7.78 15.89 -2.05
N PHE A 88 -7.79 14.70 -1.45
CA PHE A 88 -7.76 14.50 -0.01
C PHE A 88 -6.83 13.35 0.36
N VAL A 89 -6.01 13.56 1.38
CA VAL A 89 -5.17 12.53 1.98
C VAL A 89 -5.89 11.97 3.21
N SER A 90 -6.33 10.72 3.12
CA SER A 90 -7.12 10.03 4.15
C SER A 90 -6.43 8.78 4.71
N ASP A 91 -5.32 8.35 4.14
CA ASP A 91 -4.54 7.19 4.59
C ASP A 91 -3.10 7.32 4.07
N GLU A 92 -2.21 6.41 4.47
CA GLU A 92 -0.83 6.44 4.02
C GLU A 92 -0.67 6.23 2.50
N LYS A 93 -1.53 5.41 1.86
CA LYS A 93 -1.45 5.14 0.41
C LYS A 93 -1.74 6.41 -0.40
N SER A 94 -2.82 7.13 -0.06
CA SER A 94 -3.20 8.42 -0.64
C SER A 94 -2.19 9.50 -0.32
N ALA A 95 -1.60 9.51 0.89
CA ALA A 95 -0.53 10.43 1.26
C ALA A 95 0.69 10.29 0.34
N ILE A 96 1.19 9.05 0.16
CA ILE A 96 2.35 8.79 -0.70
C ILE A 96 2.02 9.12 -2.15
N THR A 97 0.83 8.75 -2.63
CA THR A 97 0.37 9.07 -3.99
C THR A 97 0.33 10.58 -4.22
N TRP A 98 -0.19 11.34 -3.25
CA TRP A 98 -0.24 12.79 -3.32
C TRP A 98 1.17 13.40 -3.36
N VAL A 99 2.07 12.99 -2.45
CA VAL A 99 3.46 13.50 -2.41
C VAL A 99 4.17 13.16 -3.71
N TYR A 100 3.94 11.95 -4.23
CA TYR A 100 4.49 11.51 -5.51
C TYR A 100 4.07 12.45 -6.63
N ASN A 101 2.76 12.72 -6.76
CA ASN A 101 2.22 13.64 -7.77
C ASN A 101 2.77 15.06 -7.61
N PHE A 102 2.86 15.56 -6.36
CA PHE A 102 3.41 16.86 -6.04
C PHE A 102 4.90 16.99 -6.45
N LEU A 103 5.67 15.92 -6.29
CA LEU A 103 7.09 15.82 -6.66
C LEU A 103 7.34 15.50 -8.16
N HIS A 104 6.45 15.92 -9.06
CA HIS A 104 6.77 15.94 -10.50
C HIS A 104 7.97 16.85 -10.81
N THR A 105 8.21 17.85 -9.95
CA THR A 105 9.44 18.62 -9.89
C THR A 105 10.08 18.46 -8.52
N PRO A 106 11.43 18.41 -8.42
CA PRO A 106 12.10 18.37 -7.13
C PRO A 106 11.80 19.62 -6.29
N ARG A 107 11.42 19.43 -5.02
CA ARG A 107 10.98 20.50 -4.11
C ARG A 107 11.63 20.37 -2.75
N ASP A 108 11.75 21.48 -2.02
CA ASP A 108 12.25 21.43 -0.66
C ASP A 108 11.18 20.97 0.35
N TYR A 109 11.62 20.62 1.56
CA TYR A 109 10.73 20.13 2.60
C TYR A 109 9.65 21.15 2.99
N SER A 110 9.98 22.44 3.03
CA SER A 110 9.05 23.49 3.45
C SER A 110 7.91 23.61 2.46
N GLU A 111 8.22 23.61 1.16
CA GLU A 111 7.23 23.62 0.08
C GLU A 111 6.27 22.43 0.17
N ILE A 112 6.83 21.23 0.39
CA ILE A 112 6.05 19.99 0.48
C ILE A 112 5.17 20.01 1.73
N TYR A 113 5.72 20.39 2.88
CA TYR A 113 5.00 20.43 4.14
C TYR A 113 3.82 21.40 4.07
N THR A 114 4.04 22.62 3.58
CA THR A 114 2.97 23.63 3.45
C THR A 114 1.84 23.14 2.55
N ALA A 115 2.16 22.52 1.41
CA ALA A 115 1.14 21.99 0.50
C ALA A 115 0.42 20.76 1.08
N TYR A 116 1.14 19.87 1.78
CA TYR A 116 0.57 18.66 2.39
C TYR A 116 -0.48 19.01 3.47
N GLN A 117 -0.21 20.04 4.28
CA GLN A 117 -1.15 20.49 5.32
C GLN A 117 -2.49 20.99 4.76
N GLN A 118 -2.54 21.41 3.49
CA GLN A 118 -3.78 21.88 2.86
C GLN A 118 -4.70 20.74 2.42
N VAL A 119 -4.15 19.53 2.22
CA VAL A 119 -4.89 18.36 1.72
C VAL A 119 -5.06 17.25 2.77
N ALA A 120 -4.36 17.36 3.90
CA ALA A 120 -4.45 16.43 5.00
C ALA A 120 -5.85 16.47 5.63
N THR A 121 -6.47 15.29 5.78
CA THR A 121 -7.78 15.15 6.41
C THR A 121 -7.71 14.35 7.71
N ILE A 122 -8.78 14.42 8.50
CA ILE A 122 -8.88 13.60 9.71
C ILE A 122 -9.09 12.14 9.30
N THR A 123 -8.24 11.26 9.80
CA THR A 123 -8.28 9.82 9.52
C THR A 123 -8.11 8.99 10.79
N GLU A 124 -8.58 7.74 10.73
CA GLU A 124 -8.35 6.70 11.73
C GLU A 124 -6.98 6.00 11.53
N ASP A 125 -6.36 6.18 10.36
CA ASP A 125 -5.02 5.68 10.07
C ASP A 125 -3.96 6.53 10.78
N VAL A 126 -2.94 5.89 11.35
CA VAL A 126 -1.74 6.59 11.84
C VAL A 126 -0.78 6.74 10.68
N VAL A 127 -1.06 7.77 9.87
CA VAL A 127 -0.19 8.16 8.76
C VAL A 127 1.12 8.73 9.34
N PRO A 128 2.30 8.26 8.90
CA PRO A 128 3.57 8.83 9.30
C PRO A 128 3.67 10.33 9.01
N GLU A 129 4.49 11.04 9.80
CA GLU A 129 4.74 12.47 9.57
C GLU A 129 5.31 12.71 8.16
N PRO A 130 5.05 13.88 7.53
CA PRO A 130 5.49 14.15 6.15
C PRO A 130 6.99 13.91 5.94
N ARG A 131 7.81 14.22 6.94
CA ARG A 131 9.26 13.96 6.86
C ARG A 131 9.58 12.48 6.81
N GLU A 132 8.92 11.67 7.62
CA GLU A 132 9.10 10.21 7.62
C GLU A 132 8.58 9.60 6.31
N LEU A 133 7.45 10.08 5.78
CA LEU A 133 6.96 9.68 4.46
C LEU A 133 7.99 9.98 3.36
N LEU A 134 8.59 11.17 3.40
CA LEU A 134 9.60 11.60 2.44
C LEU A 134 10.86 10.75 2.53
N ASP A 135 11.41 10.61 3.73
CA ASP A 135 12.66 9.87 3.97
C ASP A 135 12.51 8.37 3.64
N ASN A 136 11.30 7.81 3.77
CA ASN A 136 11.03 6.40 3.50
C ASN A 136 10.63 6.08 2.06
N ASN A 137 10.16 7.05 1.26
CA ASN A 137 9.58 6.78 -0.06
C ASN A 137 10.18 7.62 -1.20
N PHE A 138 11.05 8.58 -0.89
CA PHE A 138 11.59 9.54 -1.86
C PHE A 138 13.09 9.77 -1.64
N ILE A 139 13.72 10.44 -2.60
CA ILE A 139 15.17 10.67 -2.58
C ILE A 139 15.45 12.14 -2.30
N LEU A 140 16.24 12.41 -1.27
CA LEU A 140 16.76 13.74 -0.97
C LEU A 140 18.07 13.97 -1.73
N GLU A 141 18.04 14.91 -2.67
CA GLU A 141 19.20 15.29 -3.48
C GLU A 141 19.33 16.82 -3.50
N ASN A 142 20.53 17.33 -3.16
CA ASN A 142 20.81 18.77 -3.14
C ASN A 142 19.80 19.60 -2.30
N GLY A 143 19.32 19.03 -1.19
CA GLY A 143 18.35 19.68 -0.30
C GLY A 143 16.91 19.68 -0.81
N LYS A 144 16.62 18.99 -1.92
CA LYS A 144 15.27 18.82 -2.48
C LYS A 144 14.91 17.35 -2.58
N TYR A 145 13.66 17.02 -2.28
CA TYR A 145 13.12 15.69 -2.50
C TYR A 145 12.71 15.51 -3.97
N ARG A 146 12.96 14.32 -4.51
CA ARG A 146 12.54 13.89 -5.84
C ARG A 146 12.00 12.47 -5.83
N ARG A 147 11.31 12.09 -6.90
CA ARG A 147 10.88 10.71 -7.16
C ARG A 147 12.08 9.79 -7.38
N PRO A 148 11.98 8.51 -6.98
CA PRO A 148 12.89 7.49 -7.49
C PRO A 148 12.64 7.27 -8.98
N VAL A 149 13.72 7.15 -9.75
CA VAL A 149 13.72 7.02 -11.21
C VAL A 149 14.22 5.65 -11.64
N SER A 150 15.28 5.15 -11.00
CA SER A 150 15.84 3.85 -11.37
C SER A 150 15.13 2.70 -10.65
N ARG A 151 15.21 1.50 -11.24
CA ARG A 151 14.69 0.28 -10.61
C ARG A 151 15.38 0.03 -9.27
N GLU A 152 16.69 0.23 -9.21
CA GLU A 152 17.49 0.05 -8.00
C GLU A 152 17.07 1.02 -6.89
N GLU A 153 16.83 2.29 -7.23
CA GLU A 153 16.30 3.29 -6.31
C GLU A 153 14.94 2.87 -5.73
N LYS A 154 14.00 2.44 -6.60
CA LYS A 154 12.67 1.94 -6.19
C LYS A 154 12.80 0.70 -5.28
N GLU A 155 13.66 -0.26 -5.64
CA GLU A 155 13.90 -1.48 -4.86
C GLU A 155 14.51 -1.18 -3.48
N GLU A 156 15.47 -0.26 -3.37
CA GLU A 156 16.07 0.13 -2.09
C GLU A 156 15.05 0.78 -1.16
N ILE A 157 14.25 1.70 -1.71
CA ILE A 157 13.14 2.34 -0.99
C ILE A 157 12.15 1.28 -0.49
N ASN A 158 11.74 0.34 -1.35
CA ASN A 158 10.81 -0.72 -0.97
C ASN A 158 11.37 -1.62 0.13
N LYS A 159 12.65 -2.00 0.05
CA LYS A 159 13.32 -2.78 1.11
C LYS A 159 13.35 -2.04 2.45
N ASN A 160 13.60 -0.73 2.44
CA ASN A 160 13.59 0.08 3.66
C ASN A 160 12.17 0.23 4.23
N ARG A 161 11.18 0.47 3.37
CA ARG A 161 9.76 0.51 3.73
C ARG A 161 9.32 -0.77 4.42
N GLU A 162 9.62 -1.94 3.85
CA GLU A 162 9.28 -3.25 4.43
C GLU A 162 9.88 -3.42 5.85
N ARG A 163 11.14 -3.00 6.04
CA ARG A 163 11.78 -3.06 7.37
C ARG A 163 11.09 -2.15 8.39
N GLU A 164 10.68 -0.95 7.98
CA GLU A 164 9.97 -0.02 8.86
C GLU A 164 8.56 -0.51 9.19
N LEU A 165 7.83 -1.07 8.21
CA LEU A 165 6.52 -1.69 8.42
C LEU A 165 6.61 -2.88 9.37
N GLU A 166 7.63 -3.73 9.19
CA GLU A 166 7.91 -4.87 10.09
C GLU A 166 8.20 -4.39 11.53
N ARG A 167 9.01 -3.34 11.70
CA ARG A 167 9.29 -2.76 13.02
C ARG A 167 8.03 -2.19 13.67
N ALA A 168 7.22 -1.46 12.91
CA ALA A 168 5.97 -0.88 13.38
C ALA A 168 4.98 -1.96 13.80
N PHE A 169 4.84 -3.03 13.00
CA PHE A 169 3.97 -4.15 13.34
C PHE A 169 4.45 -4.89 14.58
N ASN A 170 5.74 -5.20 14.70
CA ASN A 170 6.27 -5.90 15.87
C ASN A 170 6.09 -5.09 17.15
N LYS A 171 6.25 -3.76 17.08
CA LYS A 171 5.94 -2.86 18.19
C LYS A 171 4.46 -2.93 18.56
N LEU A 172 3.56 -2.91 17.58
CA LEU A 172 2.12 -3.05 17.81
C LEU A 172 1.78 -4.40 18.44
N LEU A 173 2.31 -5.50 17.91
CA LEU A 173 2.09 -6.84 18.45
C LEU A 173 2.56 -6.93 19.90
N ARG A 174 3.72 -6.37 20.25
CA ARG A 174 4.19 -6.30 21.64
C ARG A 174 3.23 -5.50 22.52
N GLN A 175 2.81 -4.32 22.04
CA GLN A 175 1.86 -3.47 22.75
C GLN A 175 0.53 -4.19 23.03
N THR A 176 0.03 -5.00 22.08
CA THR A 176 -1.22 -5.75 22.26
C THR A 176 -1.15 -6.78 23.40
N LYS A 177 0.04 -7.33 23.65
CA LYS A 177 0.32 -8.29 24.73
C LYS A 177 0.50 -7.59 26.10
N GLU A 178 1.09 -6.41 26.12
CA GLU A 178 1.38 -5.66 27.36
C GLU A 178 0.18 -4.82 27.85
N GLN A 179 -0.61 -4.24 26.92
CA GLN A 179 -1.68 -3.31 27.24
C GLN A 179 -3.01 -4.02 27.54
N LYS A 180 -3.67 -3.62 28.63
CA LYS A 180 -4.99 -4.18 29.02
C LYS A 180 -6.14 -3.71 28.11
N GLY A 181 -6.14 -2.44 27.69
CA GLY A 181 -7.20 -1.81 26.91
C GLY A 181 -7.12 -1.97 25.39
N LYS A 182 -8.11 -1.40 24.69
CA LYS A 182 -8.14 -1.28 23.23
C LYS A 182 -7.14 -0.23 22.72
N ILE A 183 -6.68 -0.41 21.49
CA ILE A 183 -5.78 0.50 20.77
C ILE A 183 -6.60 1.25 19.72
N ARG A 184 -6.68 2.58 19.84
CA ARG A 184 -7.56 3.45 19.03
C ARG A 184 -7.11 3.57 17.58
N ASN A 185 -5.86 3.95 17.36
CA ASN A 185 -5.35 4.23 16.02
C ASN A 185 -4.06 3.44 15.84
N VAL A 186 -3.86 2.92 14.63
CA VAL A 186 -2.69 2.14 14.23
C VAL A 186 -2.37 2.45 12.78
N ARG A 187 -1.10 2.33 12.41
CA ARG A 187 -0.66 2.47 11.02
C ARG A 187 -1.20 1.28 10.23
N GLN A 188 -2.13 1.52 9.32
CA GLN A 188 -2.83 0.46 8.59
C GLN A 188 -1.88 -0.34 7.69
N GLU A 189 -0.94 0.32 7.03
CA GLU A 189 0.07 -0.35 6.21
C GLU A 189 0.92 -1.34 7.02
N ALA A 190 1.21 -1.02 8.29
CA ALA A 190 1.94 -1.93 9.18
C ALA A 190 1.06 -3.14 9.57
N LEU A 191 -0.26 -2.94 9.73
CA LEU A 191 -1.19 -4.05 9.93
C LEU A 191 -1.25 -4.97 8.72
N VAL A 192 -1.43 -4.42 7.52
CA VAL A 192 -1.49 -5.21 6.27
C VAL A 192 -0.20 -6.00 6.08
N HIS A 193 0.95 -5.36 6.28
CA HIS A 193 2.26 -6.02 6.24
C HIS A 193 2.36 -7.18 7.24
N GLY A 194 2.05 -6.91 8.51
CA GLY A 194 2.15 -7.90 9.57
C GLY A 194 1.16 -9.05 9.43
N PHE A 195 -0.08 -8.76 9.01
CA PHE A 195 -1.10 -9.78 8.77
C PHE A 195 -0.73 -10.65 7.56
N THR A 196 -0.16 -10.05 6.52
CA THR A 196 0.40 -10.81 5.39
C THR A 196 1.48 -11.79 5.86
N LYS A 197 2.44 -11.34 6.68
CA LYS A 197 3.49 -12.22 7.26
C LYS A 197 2.91 -13.32 8.15
N CYS A 198 2.02 -12.96 9.08
CA CYS A 198 1.37 -13.94 9.94
C CYS A 198 0.57 -14.97 9.12
N TYR A 199 -0.12 -14.55 8.07
CA TYR A 199 -0.88 -15.44 7.19
C TYR A 199 0.03 -16.41 6.43
N GLN A 200 1.14 -15.90 5.88
CA GLN A 200 2.17 -16.72 5.19
C GLN A 200 2.77 -17.79 6.10
N GLU A 201 2.97 -17.45 7.37
CA GLU A 201 3.57 -18.33 8.38
C GLU A 201 2.56 -19.20 9.13
N GLY A 202 1.26 -19.09 8.82
CA GLY A 202 0.20 -19.81 9.53
C GLY A 202 -0.06 -19.32 10.97
N ARG A 203 0.47 -18.15 11.34
CA ARG A 203 0.26 -17.51 12.66
C ARG A 203 -1.09 -16.79 12.74
N TYR A 204 -2.18 -17.50 12.41
CA TYR A 204 -3.54 -16.93 12.41
C TYR A 204 -3.96 -16.40 13.78
N GLN A 205 -3.50 -17.03 14.86
CA GLN A 205 -3.80 -16.58 16.23
C GLN A 205 -3.18 -15.20 16.55
N ASP A 206 -2.03 -14.86 15.97
CA ASP A 206 -1.43 -13.53 16.13
C ASP A 206 -2.29 -12.45 15.46
N ILE A 207 -2.83 -12.73 14.27
CA ILE A 207 -3.78 -11.84 13.56
C ILE A 207 -4.98 -11.54 14.46
N LEU A 208 -5.61 -12.59 15.00
CA LEU A 208 -6.77 -12.43 15.89
C LEU A 208 -6.42 -11.71 17.19
N THR A 209 -5.23 -11.93 17.75
CA THR A 209 -4.77 -11.26 18.96
C THR A 209 -4.69 -9.76 18.77
N VAL A 210 -4.11 -9.31 17.65
CA VAL A 210 -4.04 -7.89 17.29
C VAL A 210 -5.44 -7.36 17.00
N ALA A 211 -6.21 -8.00 16.12
CA ALA A 211 -7.54 -7.54 15.72
C ALA A 211 -8.49 -7.36 16.92
N ASN A 212 -8.47 -8.28 17.88
CA ASN A 212 -9.27 -8.20 19.10
C ASN A 212 -8.90 -7.03 20.01
N LYS A 213 -7.71 -6.43 19.85
CA LYS A 213 -7.28 -5.23 20.58
C LYS A 213 -7.57 -3.93 19.84
N LEU A 214 -7.96 -3.98 18.57
CA LEU A 214 -8.32 -2.80 17.79
C LEU A 214 -9.80 -2.42 17.99
N HIS A 215 -10.13 -1.17 17.71
CA HIS A 215 -11.51 -0.72 17.61
C HIS A 215 -12.13 -1.19 16.28
N ALA A 216 -13.45 -1.43 16.28
CA ALA A 216 -14.17 -1.90 15.09
C ALA A 216 -13.97 -0.95 13.89
N LYS A 217 -14.05 0.36 14.13
CA LYS A 217 -13.84 1.39 13.11
C LYS A 217 -12.48 1.29 12.40
N THR A 218 -11.42 0.86 13.11
CA THR A 218 -10.08 0.66 12.54
C THR A 218 -10.01 -0.56 11.61
N LEU A 219 -10.82 -1.59 11.89
CA LEU A 219 -10.91 -2.78 11.06
C LEU A 219 -11.78 -2.53 9.84
N GLU A 220 -12.92 -1.85 10.03
CA GLU A 220 -13.89 -1.55 8.98
C GLU A 220 -13.39 -0.51 7.97
N SER A 221 -12.38 0.30 8.33
CA SER A 221 -11.82 1.31 7.43
C SER A 221 -10.91 0.74 6.33
N SER A 222 -10.61 -0.56 6.35
CA SER A 222 -9.79 -1.22 5.33
C SER A 222 -10.31 -2.62 5.02
N GLY A 223 -10.74 -2.85 3.77
CA GLY A 223 -11.17 -4.16 3.29
C GLY A 223 -10.08 -5.23 3.49
N ASP A 224 -8.85 -4.92 3.06
CA ASP A 224 -7.68 -5.80 3.19
C ASP A 224 -7.51 -6.34 4.63
N ILE A 225 -7.63 -5.47 5.64
CA ILE A 225 -7.47 -5.83 7.05
C ILE A 225 -8.60 -6.76 7.50
N MET A 226 -9.83 -6.47 7.09
CA MET A 226 -11.00 -7.26 7.47
C MET A 226 -10.94 -8.67 6.88
N ASP A 227 -10.53 -8.81 5.63
CA ASP A 227 -10.39 -10.11 4.95
C ASP A 227 -9.40 -11.03 5.69
N PHE A 228 -8.26 -10.48 6.14
CA PHE A 228 -7.29 -11.22 6.94
C PHE A 228 -7.88 -11.71 8.27
N VAL A 229 -8.69 -10.89 8.93
CA VAL A 229 -9.32 -11.25 10.20
C VAL A 229 -10.35 -12.36 9.99
N ASP A 230 -11.17 -12.27 8.95
CA ASP A 230 -12.21 -13.25 8.68
C ASP A 230 -11.64 -14.61 8.28
N ILE A 231 -10.62 -14.64 7.41
CA ILE A 231 -9.96 -15.91 7.07
C ILE A 231 -9.25 -16.52 8.30
N ALA A 232 -8.65 -15.69 9.16
CA ALA A 232 -7.98 -16.16 10.38
C ALA A 232 -8.99 -16.80 11.36
N ARG A 233 -10.20 -16.24 11.48
CA ARG A 233 -11.30 -16.84 12.26
C ARG A 233 -11.69 -18.21 11.72
N ILE A 234 -11.85 -18.34 10.40
CA ILE A 234 -12.21 -19.60 9.74
C ILE A 234 -11.14 -20.66 9.98
N LYS A 235 -9.86 -20.31 9.76
CA LYS A 235 -8.73 -21.26 9.92
C LYS A 235 -8.57 -21.74 11.37
N THR A 236 -8.65 -20.84 12.34
CA THR A 236 -8.52 -21.20 13.77
C THR A 236 -9.72 -21.95 14.33
N ALA A 237 -10.94 -21.71 13.82
CA ALA A 237 -12.12 -22.48 14.20
C ALA A 237 -12.01 -23.94 13.72
N GLY A 238 -11.58 -24.15 12.46
CA GLY A 238 -11.38 -25.49 11.91
C GLY A 238 -10.28 -26.29 12.62
N GLU A 239 -9.21 -25.63 13.08
CA GLU A 239 -8.14 -26.28 13.86
C GLU A 239 -8.65 -26.83 15.20
N LYS A 240 -9.50 -26.07 15.90
CA LYS A 240 -10.09 -26.49 17.19
C LYS A 240 -11.05 -27.67 17.05
N GLU A 241 -11.77 -27.76 15.94
CA GLU A 241 -12.62 -28.93 15.67
C GLU A 241 -11.77 -30.19 15.46
N VAL A 242 -10.69 -30.12 14.68
CA VAL A 242 -9.80 -31.28 14.43
C VAL A 242 -9.10 -31.76 15.71
N GLU A 243 -8.75 -30.85 16.62
CA GLU A 243 -8.13 -31.19 17.90
C GLU A 243 -9.10 -31.87 18.89
N ASN A 244 -10.40 -31.54 18.83
CA ASN A 244 -11.43 -32.20 19.65
C ASN A 244 -11.76 -33.64 19.21
N TYR A 245 -11.29 -34.08 18.04
CA TYR A 245 -11.47 -35.44 17.52
C TYR A 245 -10.19 -36.30 17.58
N LYS A 246 -9.11 -35.79 18.17
CA LYS A 246 -7.88 -36.55 18.45
C LYS A 246 -7.81 -36.95 19.92
#